data_AF-A0A8T3KZ06-F1
#
_entry.id   AF-A0A8T3KZ06-F1
#
_cell.length_a   1.000
_cell.length_b   1.000
_cell.length_c   1.000
_cell.angle_alpha   90.00
_cell.angle_beta   90.00
_cell.angle_gamma   90.00
#
_symmetry.space_group_name_H-M   'P 1'
#
loop_
_entity.id
_entity.type
_entity.pdbx_description
1 polymer ?
#
loop_
_entity_poly.entity_id
_entity_poly.type
_entity_poly.pdbx_seq_one_letter_code
_entity_poly.pdbx_strand_id
1 'polypeptide(L)'
;MMKFKPSSPPELSVLPGQWLSETAIGFPESPAVLLDGGITSYVSLERQVDVVCIRLAQAGVSGVVAICIESRWMSLLLFHAALKMGFALLPLDPSIPAERYLPLIRQSGCRFAVVDNGMADFFAEVDYIPASSLLEQAALSHQIGVEPNSIQDGSTVLLVITTSGTTGEPKGVMLTGANLAASATVATRYLDLKSGNCWLNCMPMAHIAGQIIALRCLRVGAAMLLHQGFNAARVWEDICHQSVSHISLVPAMLASLLDVSQGPSPASLRVVLIGGGPLSTVLAERAHRLGWPIVVSYGMSETGSLCVADNTVRAGLDAGVVGMPLEGFEVALSQTPAGRIRLRGAAVMAGYVNSQLNPGDGLQQGWFETGDLGEFDEAGRLRVVGRADDVLVSGGSNIHPALVESLLLKCQGLEQVGVIGKDDPLWGHRLVAYYVGTISAETLETWARTNLPGKLRPREFCQVKSLPLTRLGKLDRKALKADS
;
A
#
# COMPACT_ATOMS: atom_id res chain seq x y z
N MET A 1 33.01 -1.03 -1.25
CA MET A 1 32.14 -0.25 -0.34
C MET A 1 32.43 1.23 -0.56
N MET A 2 31.71 1.89 -1.46
CA MET A 2 31.86 3.33 -1.70
C MET A 2 31.20 4.08 -0.53
N LYS A 3 31.99 4.83 0.24
CA LYS A 3 31.47 5.73 1.28
C LYS A 3 31.02 7.02 0.61
N PHE A 4 29.72 7.15 0.35
CA PHE A 4 29.11 8.40 -0.12
C PHE A 4 29.00 9.38 1.05
N LYS A 5 29.47 10.62 0.86
CA LYS A 5 29.21 11.73 1.79
C LYS A 5 27.76 12.21 1.57
N PRO A 6 26.90 12.23 2.60
CA PRO A 6 25.55 12.79 2.45
C PRO A 6 25.65 14.31 2.27
N SER A 7 25.26 14.81 1.11
CA SER A 7 24.87 16.21 0.93
C SER A 7 23.45 16.42 1.49
N SER A 8 23.20 17.63 2.01
CA SER A 8 21.84 18.05 2.39
C SER A 8 20.93 17.97 1.17
N PRO A 9 19.66 17.53 1.31
CA PRO A 9 18.73 17.50 0.18
C PRO A 9 18.52 18.91 -0.38
N PRO A 10 18.38 19.04 -1.71
CA PRO A 10 17.99 20.32 -2.32
C PRO A 10 16.62 20.74 -1.76
N GLU A 11 16.39 22.05 -1.73
CA GLU A 11 15.06 22.59 -1.42
C GLU A 11 14.13 22.24 -2.59
N LEU A 12 13.42 21.12 -2.46
CA LEU A 12 12.51 20.66 -3.50
C LEU A 12 11.28 21.55 -3.56
N SER A 13 10.75 21.72 -4.76
CA SER A 13 9.45 22.37 -5.01
C SER A 13 8.31 21.73 -4.22
N VAL A 14 7.21 22.47 -4.11
CA VAL A 14 6.01 21.99 -3.40
C VAL A 14 5.33 20.85 -4.17
N LEU A 15 5.45 20.80 -5.49
CA LEU A 15 4.76 19.84 -6.35
C LEU A 15 5.70 18.78 -6.90
N PRO A 16 5.25 17.51 -7.01
CA PRO A 16 6.13 16.39 -7.28
C PRO A 16 6.66 16.32 -8.72
N GLY A 17 6.12 17.10 -9.65
CA GLY A 17 6.52 17.08 -11.06
C GLY A 17 7.96 17.55 -11.33
N GLN A 18 8.51 18.38 -10.45
CA GLN A 18 9.90 18.88 -10.58
C GLN A 18 10.89 18.08 -9.72
N TRP A 19 10.42 17.25 -8.78
CA TRP A 19 11.29 16.59 -7.80
C TRP A 19 12.35 15.70 -8.44
N LEU A 20 12.04 15.02 -9.55
CA LEU A 20 13.03 14.19 -10.24
C LEU A 20 14.20 15.01 -10.77
N SER A 21 13.91 16.11 -11.45
CA SER A 21 14.93 17.00 -11.99
C SER A 21 15.74 17.68 -10.88
N GLU A 22 15.07 18.17 -9.84
CA GLU A 22 15.73 18.78 -8.67
C GLU A 22 16.65 17.78 -7.95
N THR A 23 16.19 16.53 -7.77
CA THR A 23 16.96 15.47 -7.11
C THR A 23 18.11 14.97 -7.99
N ALA A 24 17.92 14.88 -9.31
CA ALA A 24 18.98 14.56 -10.25
C ALA A 24 20.06 15.65 -10.32
N ILE A 25 19.70 16.92 -10.15
CA ILE A 25 20.67 18.02 -10.02
C ILE A 25 21.39 17.96 -8.67
N GLY A 26 20.66 17.73 -7.58
CA GLY A 26 21.24 17.72 -6.22
C GLY A 26 22.07 16.48 -5.91
N PHE A 27 21.74 15.34 -6.52
CA PHE A 27 22.32 14.02 -6.23
C PHE A 27 22.55 13.16 -7.50
N PRO A 28 23.23 13.68 -8.54
CA PRO A 28 23.24 13.06 -9.88
C PRO A 28 23.70 11.61 -9.88
N GLU A 29 24.81 11.33 -9.20
CA GLU A 29 25.45 10.00 -9.15
C GLU A 29 25.00 9.16 -7.96
N SER A 30 24.12 9.69 -7.09
CA SER A 30 23.58 8.90 -5.98
C SER A 30 22.66 7.79 -6.51
N PRO A 31 22.67 6.60 -5.89
CA PRO A 31 21.75 5.52 -6.26
C PRO A 31 20.29 5.96 -6.11
N ALA A 32 19.52 5.90 -7.20
CA ALA A 32 18.08 6.12 -7.17
C ALA A 32 17.35 4.79 -7.05
N VAL A 33 17.70 3.82 -7.90
CA VAL A 33 17.04 2.51 -7.93
C VAL A 33 18.08 1.41 -8.05
N LEU A 34 17.94 0.38 -7.23
CA LEU A 34 18.70 -0.86 -7.29
C LEU A 34 17.77 -1.97 -7.77
N LEU A 35 18.24 -2.77 -8.72
CA LEU A 35 17.59 -3.98 -9.23
C LEU A 35 18.66 -5.07 -9.42
N ASP A 36 18.26 -6.33 -9.61
CA ASP A 36 19.20 -7.44 -9.75
C ASP A 36 20.22 -7.24 -10.91
N GLY A 37 19.86 -6.43 -11.91
CA GLY A 37 20.70 -6.09 -13.06
C GLY A 37 21.62 -4.87 -12.89
N GLY A 38 21.58 -4.16 -11.75
CA GLY A 38 22.49 -3.04 -11.48
C GLY A 38 21.88 -1.89 -10.70
N ILE A 39 22.62 -0.77 -10.69
CA ILE A 39 22.26 0.45 -9.97
C ILE A 39 22.00 1.55 -11.00
N THR A 40 20.83 2.17 -10.93
CA THR A 40 20.49 3.38 -11.69
C THR A 40 20.64 4.59 -10.79
N SER A 41 21.50 5.53 -11.18
CA SER A 41 21.66 6.83 -10.50
C SER A 41 20.50 7.78 -10.80
N TYR A 42 20.33 8.85 -10.03
CA TYR A 42 19.26 9.82 -10.28
C TYR A 42 19.35 10.48 -11.66
N VAL A 43 20.56 10.83 -12.13
CA VAL A 43 20.73 11.40 -13.48
C VAL A 43 20.40 10.38 -14.58
N SER A 44 20.68 9.09 -14.34
CA SER A 44 20.32 8.03 -15.30
C SER A 44 18.81 7.76 -15.30
N LEU A 45 18.18 7.79 -14.12
CA LEU A 45 16.72 7.68 -13.99
C LEU A 45 16.02 8.83 -14.73
N GLU A 46 16.46 10.07 -14.52
CA GLU A 46 15.91 11.24 -15.22
C GLU A 46 16.00 11.07 -16.73
N ARG A 47 17.16 10.68 -17.27
CA ARG A 47 17.33 10.45 -18.71
C ARG A 47 16.37 9.40 -19.26
N GLN A 48 16.16 8.30 -18.53
CA GLN A 48 15.22 7.25 -18.95
C GLN A 48 13.77 7.73 -18.89
N VAL A 49 13.40 8.49 -17.86
CA VAL A 49 12.08 9.12 -17.75
C VAL A 49 11.86 10.11 -18.88
N ASP A 50 12.86 10.91 -19.26
CA ASP A 50 12.76 11.85 -20.37
C ASP A 50 12.52 11.15 -21.71
N VAL A 51 13.19 10.02 -21.95
CA VAL A 51 12.93 9.18 -23.14
C VAL A 51 11.47 8.72 -23.17
N VAL A 52 10.96 8.22 -22.04
CA VAL A 52 9.55 7.81 -21.92
C VAL A 52 8.61 9.01 -22.15
N CYS A 53 8.89 10.16 -21.54
CA CYS A 53 8.09 11.37 -21.71
C CYS A 53 8.01 11.82 -23.17
N ILE A 54 9.12 11.79 -23.91
CA ILE A 54 9.14 12.15 -25.33
C ILE A 54 8.26 11.19 -26.15
N ARG A 55 8.32 9.88 -25.88
CA ARG A 55 7.49 8.89 -26.57
C ARG A 55 6.01 9.07 -26.28
N LEU A 56 5.65 9.31 -25.02
CA LEU A 56 4.27 9.58 -24.63
C LEU A 56 3.76 10.88 -25.26
N ALA A 57 4.59 11.92 -25.34
CA ALA A 57 4.25 13.18 -25.99
C ALA A 57 4.03 13.01 -27.50
N GLN A 58 4.87 12.22 -28.18
CA GLN A 58 4.71 11.86 -29.60
C GLN A 58 3.41 11.10 -29.86
N ALA A 59 2.97 10.28 -28.91
CA ALA A 59 1.69 9.58 -28.95
C ALA A 59 0.48 10.47 -28.56
N GLY A 60 0.69 11.73 -28.18
CA GLY A 60 -0.38 12.65 -27.78
C GLY A 60 -1.02 12.35 -26.43
N VAL A 61 -0.30 11.63 -25.56
CA VAL A 61 -0.80 11.17 -24.26
C VAL A 61 -1.24 12.34 -23.39
N SER A 62 -2.43 12.22 -22.82
CA SER A 62 -3.05 13.22 -21.94
C SER A 62 -4.16 12.57 -21.09
N GLY A 63 -4.61 13.27 -20.04
CA GLY A 63 -5.73 12.82 -19.20
C GLY A 63 -5.37 11.60 -18.35
N VAL A 64 -6.22 10.57 -18.33
CA VAL A 64 -5.94 9.31 -17.63
C VAL A 64 -5.30 8.30 -18.55
N VAL A 65 -4.19 7.70 -18.09
CA VAL A 65 -3.45 6.66 -18.79
C VAL A 65 -3.47 5.39 -17.96
N ALA A 66 -4.15 4.36 -18.46
CA ALA A 66 -4.11 3.05 -17.84
C ALA A 66 -2.75 2.38 -18.10
N ILE A 67 -2.19 1.71 -17.10
CA ILE A 67 -1.03 0.84 -17.31
C ILE A 67 -1.34 -0.56 -16.81
N CYS A 68 -1.13 -1.56 -17.66
CA CYS A 68 -1.32 -2.97 -17.32
C CYS A 68 -0.10 -3.74 -17.81
N ILE A 69 0.93 -3.79 -16.96
CA ILE A 69 2.26 -4.27 -17.30
C ILE A 69 2.85 -5.09 -16.15
N GLU A 70 3.62 -6.10 -16.47
CA GLU A 70 4.39 -6.92 -15.53
C GLU A 70 5.68 -6.22 -15.11
N SER A 71 6.29 -5.45 -16.02
CA SER A 71 7.56 -4.76 -15.77
C SER A 71 7.41 -3.65 -14.73
N ARG A 72 7.88 -3.93 -13.52
CA ARG A 72 7.89 -2.97 -12.40
C ARG A 72 8.84 -1.80 -12.65
N TRP A 73 9.91 -2.02 -13.42
CA TRP A 73 10.81 -0.95 -13.86
C TRP A 73 10.07 0.04 -14.77
N MET A 74 9.37 -0.47 -15.79
CA MET A 74 8.59 0.38 -16.68
C MET A 74 7.44 1.08 -15.92
N SER A 75 6.78 0.39 -14.97
CA SER A 75 5.77 1.01 -14.10
C SER A 75 6.32 2.18 -13.30
N LEU A 76 7.58 2.09 -12.84
CA LEU A 76 8.25 3.17 -12.14
C LEU A 76 8.56 4.36 -13.07
N LEU A 77 9.08 4.10 -14.26
CA LEU A 77 9.35 5.14 -15.25
C LEU A 77 8.07 5.88 -15.65
N LEU A 78 6.98 5.14 -15.88
CA LEU A 78 5.66 5.71 -16.21
C LEU A 78 5.09 6.53 -15.06
N PHE A 79 5.32 6.13 -13.81
CA PHE A 79 4.94 6.93 -12.65
C PHE A 79 5.67 8.27 -12.60
N HIS A 80 6.99 8.29 -12.82
CA HIS A 80 7.73 9.54 -12.90
C HIS A 80 7.35 10.39 -14.13
N ALA A 81 7.07 9.76 -15.27
CA ALA A 81 6.58 10.46 -16.46
C ALA A 81 5.21 11.12 -16.22
N ALA A 82 4.31 10.43 -15.51
CA ALA A 82 3.01 10.98 -15.11
C ALA A 82 3.18 12.25 -14.25
N LEU A 83 4.06 12.19 -13.25
CA LEU A 83 4.40 13.35 -12.43
C LEU A 83 5.00 14.49 -13.26
N LYS A 84 5.89 14.20 -14.22
CA LYS A 84 6.60 15.22 -15.00
C LYS A 84 5.72 15.87 -16.08
N MET A 85 4.88 15.08 -16.76
CA MET A 85 4.02 15.54 -17.85
C MET A 85 2.65 16.05 -17.38
N GLY A 86 2.18 15.62 -16.20
CA GLY A 86 0.92 16.08 -15.61
C GLY A 86 -0.30 15.28 -16.09
N PHE A 87 -0.13 14.00 -16.39
CA PHE A 87 -1.25 13.09 -16.66
C PHE A 87 -1.50 12.18 -15.46
N ALA A 88 -2.72 11.64 -15.35
CA ALA A 88 -3.11 10.74 -14.28
C ALA A 88 -2.75 9.29 -14.64
N LEU A 89 -1.86 8.67 -13.88
CA LEU A 89 -1.55 7.25 -14.05
C LEU A 89 -2.61 6.37 -13.37
N LEU A 90 -3.15 5.38 -14.08
CA LEU A 90 -4.05 4.36 -13.53
C LEU A 90 -3.38 2.98 -13.63
N PRO A 91 -2.61 2.55 -12.63
CA PRO A 91 -1.97 1.24 -12.66
C PRO A 91 -2.97 0.13 -12.32
N LEU A 92 -3.01 -0.89 -13.17
CA LEU A 92 -3.91 -2.03 -13.12
C LEU A 92 -3.09 -3.31 -12.91
N ASP A 93 -3.63 -4.26 -12.14
CA ASP A 93 -2.96 -5.52 -11.88
C ASP A 93 -3.18 -6.47 -13.09
N PRO A 94 -2.11 -6.90 -13.79
CA PRO A 94 -2.23 -7.74 -14.99
C PRO A 94 -2.76 -9.16 -14.72
N SER A 95 -2.79 -9.60 -13.46
CA SER A 95 -3.40 -10.90 -13.10
C SER A 95 -4.89 -10.85 -12.86
N ILE A 96 -5.44 -9.65 -12.75
CA ILE A 96 -6.88 -9.47 -12.60
C ILE A 96 -7.46 -9.41 -14.03
N PRO A 97 -8.51 -10.20 -14.34
CA PRO A 97 -9.14 -10.16 -15.66
C PRO A 97 -9.51 -8.72 -16.04
N ALA A 98 -9.08 -8.29 -17.22
CA ALA A 98 -9.18 -6.91 -17.67
C ALA A 98 -10.63 -6.40 -17.71
N GLU A 99 -11.60 -7.29 -17.90
CA GLU A 99 -13.04 -7.00 -17.90
C GLU A 99 -13.49 -6.36 -16.58
N ARG A 100 -12.83 -6.70 -15.47
CA ARG A 100 -13.12 -6.10 -14.16
C ARG A 100 -12.77 -4.61 -14.11
N TYR A 101 -11.86 -4.16 -14.96
CA TYR A 101 -11.43 -2.77 -15.01
C TYR A 101 -12.18 -1.93 -16.04
N LEU A 102 -12.91 -2.55 -16.97
CA LEU A 102 -13.66 -1.82 -18.01
C LEU A 102 -14.61 -0.74 -17.45
N PRO A 103 -15.40 -0.98 -16.37
CA PRO A 103 -16.23 0.06 -15.80
C PRO A 103 -15.39 1.27 -15.34
N LEU A 104 -14.25 1.01 -14.71
CA LEU A 104 -13.36 2.04 -14.20
C LEU A 104 -12.66 2.82 -15.32
N ILE A 105 -12.19 2.11 -16.36
CA ILE A 105 -11.57 2.71 -17.55
C ILE A 105 -12.55 3.69 -18.19
N ARG A 106 -13.80 3.25 -18.42
CA ARG A 106 -14.88 4.09 -18.97
C ARG A 106 -15.22 5.27 -18.05
N GLN A 107 -15.39 5.02 -16.75
CA GLN A 107 -15.70 6.06 -15.77
C GLN A 107 -14.61 7.13 -15.70
N SER A 108 -13.34 6.75 -15.86
CA SER A 108 -12.20 7.66 -15.80
C SER A 108 -11.99 8.51 -17.07
N GLY A 109 -12.72 8.22 -18.15
CA GLY A 109 -12.48 8.85 -19.45
C GLY A 109 -11.09 8.52 -20.02
N CYS A 110 -10.49 7.41 -19.59
CA CYS A 110 -9.19 6.97 -20.05
C CYS A 110 -9.24 6.73 -21.57
N ARG A 111 -8.27 7.31 -22.28
CA ARG A 111 -8.11 7.17 -23.74
C ARG A 111 -6.83 6.49 -24.15
N PHE A 112 -5.87 6.32 -23.23
CA PHE A 112 -4.57 5.73 -23.53
C PHE A 112 -4.30 4.58 -22.57
N ALA A 113 -3.76 3.47 -23.10
CA ALA A 113 -3.26 2.38 -22.28
C ALA A 113 -1.84 1.98 -22.68
N VAL A 114 -0.95 1.86 -21.69
CA VAL A 114 0.36 1.22 -21.86
C VAL A 114 0.26 -0.21 -21.37
N VAL A 115 0.44 -1.19 -22.25
CA VAL A 115 0.33 -2.61 -21.88
C VAL A 115 1.46 -3.45 -22.48
N ASP A 116 1.64 -4.65 -21.92
CA ASP A 116 2.57 -5.63 -22.47
C ASP A 116 2.05 -6.22 -23.78
N ASN A 117 2.97 -6.76 -24.60
CA ASN A 117 2.62 -7.37 -25.88
C ASN A 117 1.60 -8.49 -25.69
N GLY A 118 0.51 -8.45 -26.47
CA GLY A 118 -0.58 -9.43 -26.40
C GLY A 118 -1.73 -9.07 -25.47
N MET A 119 -1.65 -7.95 -24.73
CA MET A 119 -2.77 -7.44 -23.92
C MET A 119 -3.62 -6.37 -24.64
N ALA A 120 -3.28 -6.01 -25.89
CA ALA A 120 -3.92 -4.92 -26.63
C ALA A 120 -5.42 -5.13 -26.86
N ASP A 121 -5.85 -6.37 -27.13
CA ASP A 121 -7.26 -6.69 -27.45
C ASP A 121 -8.23 -6.40 -26.29
N PHE A 122 -7.73 -6.40 -25.05
CA PHE A 122 -8.54 -6.11 -23.85
C PHE A 122 -8.89 -4.62 -23.70
N PHE A 123 -8.17 -3.76 -24.42
CA PHE A 123 -8.24 -2.31 -24.34
C PHE A 123 -8.71 -1.72 -25.68
N ALA A 124 -9.57 -2.42 -26.42
CA ALA A 124 -10.01 -2.02 -27.76
C ALA A 124 -10.70 -0.64 -27.83
N GLU A 125 -11.18 -0.10 -26.70
CA GLU A 125 -11.81 1.22 -26.60
C GLU A 125 -10.80 2.38 -26.36
N VAL A 126 -9.50 2.08 -26.24
CA VAL A 126 -8.45 3.07 -25.94
C VAL A 126 -7.24 2.95 -26.89
N ASP A 127 -6.54 4.05 -27.10
CA ASP A 127 -5.30 4.09 -27.87
C ASP A 127 -4.19 3.32 -27.14
N TYR A 128 -3.67 2.29 -27.79
CA TYR A 128 -2.68 1.39 -27.22
C TYR A 128 -1.24 1.84 -27.50
N ILE A 129 -0.41 1.78 -26.48
CA ILE A 129 1.04 2.00 -26.56
C ILE A 129 1.76 0.76 -26.00
N PRO A 130 2.54 0.02 -26.82
CA PRO A 130 3.35 -1.08 -26.31
C PRO A 130 4.36 -0.60 -25.27
N ALA A 131 4.39 -1.25 -24.11
CA ALA A 131 5.38 -0.92 -23.07
C ALA A 131 6.82 -1.06 -23.59
N SER A 132 7.08 -2.04 -24.46
CA SER A 132 8.41 -2.27 -25.05
C SER A 132 8.88 -1.12 -25.93
N SER A 133 7.98 -0.39 -26.61
CA SER A 133 8.37 0.69 -27.53
C SER A 133 8.80 1.96 -26.81
N LEU A 134 8.52 2.10 -25.51
CA LEU A 134 8.81 3.31 -24.74
C LEU A 134 10.31 3.53 -24.46
N LEU A 135 11.11 2.47 -24.48
CA LEU A 135 12.57 2.52 -24.32
C LEU A 135 13.33 2.18 -25.60
N GLU A 136 12.64 1.95 -26.71
CA GLU A 136 13.29 1.70 -28.01
C GLU A 136 14.06 2.95 -28.45
N GLN A 137 15.38 2.74 -28.66
CA GLN A 137 16.33 3.77 -29.09
C GLN A 137 16.15 4.13 -30.57
N ALA A 138 15.00 4.67 -30.95
CA ALA A 138 14.94 5.44 -32.19
C ALA A 138 15.52 6.84 -31.90
N ALA A 139 16.80 7.00 -32.24
CA ALA A 139 17.55 8.25 -32.44
C ALA A 139 16.94 9.51 -31.81
N LEU A 140 16.91 9.58 -30.48
CA LEU A 140 16.58 10.82 -29.78
C LEU A 140 17.82 11.73 -29.89
N SER A 141 17.84 12.51 -30.97
CA SER A 141 18.85 13.51 -31.30
C SER A 141 19.04 14.50 -30.16
N HIS A 142 20.15 14.44 -29.42
CA HIS A 142 20.80 15.46 -28.56
C HIS A 142 19.96 16.46 -27.70
N GLN A 143 18.64 16.40 -27.69
CA GLN A 143 17.70 17.16 -26.87
C GLN A 143 17.16 16.17 -25.82
N ILE A 144 17.97 15.88 -24.81
CA ILE A 144 17.53 15.17 -23.61
C ILE A 144 17.34 16.25 -22.55
N GLY A 145 16.11 16.38 -22.08
CA GLY A 145 15.68 17.45 -21.19
C GLY A 145 14.22 17.79 -21.48
N VAL A 146 13.30 16.98 -20.94
CA VAL A 146 11.88 17.38 -20.91
C VAL A 146 11.72 18.35 -19.76
N GLU A 147 11.30 19.57 -20.01
CA GLU A 147 10.96 20.48 -18.92
C GLU A 147 9.67 19.97 -18.24
N PRO A 148 9.61 19.94 -16.90
CA PRO A 148 8.37 19.64 -16.19
C PRO A 148 7.26 20.55 -16.69
N ASN A 149 6.04 20.01 -16.80
CA ASN A 149 4.90 20.81 -17.24
C ASN A 149 4.63 21.94 -16.23
N SER A 150 5.02 23.16 -16.58
CA SER A 150 4.93 24.36 -15.73
C SER A 150 3.50 24.77 -15.39
N ILE A 151 2.50 24.15 -16.03
CA ILE A 151 1.07 24.40 -15.85
C ILE A 151 0.48 23.52 -14.73
N GLN A 152 1.26 22.62 -14.12
CA GLN A 152 0.74 21.79 -13.02
C GLN A 152 0.37 22.63 -11.81
N ASP A 153 -0.94 22.83 -11.64
CA ASP A 153 -1.57 23.22 -10.40
C ASP A 153 -1.56 22.01 -9.45
N GLY A 154 -1.40 22.24 -8.14
CA GLY A 154 -1.44 21.18 -7.12
C GLY A 154 -2.73 20.37 -7.07
N SER A 155 -3.81 20.84 -7.69
CA SER A 155 -5.09 20.14 -7.86
C SER A 155 -5.07 19.12 -9.02
N THR A 156 -4.05 19.14 -9.89
CA THR A 156 -3.91 18.18 -10.99
C THR A 156 -3.87 16.75 -10.46
N VAL A 157 -4.78 15.90 -10.92
CA VAL A 157 -4.79 14.46 -10.60
C VAL A 157 -3.62 13.80 -11.33
N LEU A 158 -2.71 13.16 -10.57
CA LEU A 158 -1.52 12.51 -11.13
C LEU A 158 -1.53 10.98 -10.94
N LEU A 159 -2.39 10.48 -10.04
CA LEU A 159 -2.49 9.05 -9.78
C LEU A 159 -3.94 8.67 -9.46
N VAL A 160 -4.43 7.61 -10.11
CA VAL A 160 -5.71 6.97 -9.82
C VAL A 160 -5.44 5.55 -9.36
N ILE A 161 -5.67 5.25 -8.07
CA ILE A 161 -5.44 3.90 -7.53
C ILE A 161 -6.76 3.15 -7.42
N THR A 162 -6.77 1.91 -7.93
CA THR A 162 -7.92 1.02 -7.79
C THR A 162 -8.05 0.52 -6.35
N THR A 163 -9.29 0.50 -5.83
CA THR A 163 -9.63 -0.12 -4.55
C THR A 163 -10.73 -1.17 -4.73
N SER A 164 -10.73 -2.17 -3.84
CA SER A 164 -11.81 -3.13 -3.75
C SER A 164 -13.05 -2.42 -3.20
N GLY A 165 -13.94 -1.99 -4.08
CA GLY A 165 -15.22 -1.39 -3.70
C GLY A 165 -16.08 -2.38 -2.91
N THR A 166 -16.79 -1.87 -1.90
CA THR A 166 -17.72 -2.65 -1.08
C THR A 166 -18.91 -3.19 -1.89
N THR A 167 -19.24 -2.52 -3.00
CA THR A 167 -20.32 -2.87 -3.94
C THR A 167 -19.91 -3.93 -4.97
N GLY A 168 -18.64 -4.35 -4.99
CA GLY A 168 -18.10 -5.31 -5.97
C GLY A 168 -17.49 -4.67 -7.22
N GLU A 169 -17.88 -3.45 -7.58
CA GLU A 169 -17.24 -2.68 -8.66
C GLU A 169 -15.98 -1.95 -8.15
N PRO A 170 -14.85 -1.99 -8.89
CA PRO A 170 -13.64 -1.26 -8.50
C PRO A 170 -13.87 0.24 -8.50
N LYS A 171 -13.43 0.92 -7.45
CA LYS A 171 -13.41 2.40 -7.40
C LYS A 171 -12.00 2.90 -7.69
N GLY A 172 -11.90 4.04 -8.38
CA GLY A 172 -10.64 4.74 -8.60
C GLY A 172 -10.49 5.89 -7.62
N VAL A 173 -9.47 5.88 -6.78
CA VAL A 173 -9.14 6.97 -5.86
C VAL A 173 -8.26 7.98 -6.60
N MET A 174 -8.73 9.21 -6.77
CA MET A 174 -7.95 10.27 -7.40
C MET A 174 -7.04 10.98 -6.40
N LEU A 175 -5.74 10.95 -6.65
CA LEU A 175 -4.72 11.64 -5.87
C LEU A 175 -4.08 12.75 -6.71
N THR A 176 -4.16 13.97 -6.20
CA THR A 176 -3.54 15.13 -6.84
C THR A 176 -2.04 15.22 -6.55
N GLY A 177 -1.34 16.07 -7.30
CA GLY A 177 0.05 16.43 -7.00
C GLY A 177 0.22 16.94 -5.57
N ALA A 178 -0.70 17.77 -5.07
CA ALA A 178 -0.67 18.25 -3.68
C ALA A 178 -0.93 17.11 -2.67
N ASN A 179 -1.85 16.18 -2.96
CA ASN A 179 -2.09 15.04 -2.07
C ASN A 179 -0.85 14.16 -1.93
N LEU A 180 -0.25 13.83 -3.08
CA LEU A 180 0.97 13.02 -3.16
C LEU A 180 2.14 13.72 -2.46
N ALA A 181 2.30 15.03 -2.66
CA ALA A 181 3.37 15.80 -2.03
C ALA A 181 3.24 15.87 -0.50
N ALA A 182 2.02 16.12 -0.01
CA ALA A 182 1.72 16.16 1.41
C ALA A 182 1.99 14.79 2.06
N SER A 183 1.52 13.70 1.42
CA SER A 183 1.70 12.34 1.94
C SER A 183 3.18 11.93 2.00
N ALA A 184 3.94 12.18 0.94
CA ALA A 184 5.37 11.86 0.92
C ALA A 184 6.13 12.66 1.98
N THR A 185 5.88 13.97 2.08
CA THR A 185 6.59 14.87 3.00
C THR A 185 6.37 14.50 4.47
N VAL A 186 5.12 14.25 4.87
CA VAL A 186 4.84 13.88 6.27
C VAL A 186 5.41 12.50 6.61
N ALA A 187 5.31 11.54 5.69
CA ALA A 187 5.81 10.18 5.91
C ALA A 187 7.34 10.15 6.00
N THR A 188 8.07 10.84 5.12
CA THR A 188 9.54 10.85 5.17
C THR A 188 10.06 11.51 6.44
N ARG A 189 9.42 12.59 6.91
CA ARG A 189 9.76 13.24 8.18
C ARG A 189 9.51 12.33 9.38
N TYR A 190 8.32 11.71 9.44
CA TYR A 190 7.96 10.84 10.57
C TYR A 190 8.84 9.58 10.65
N LEU A 191 9.19 9.00 9.51
CA LEU A 191 9.99 7.78 9.42
C LEU A 191 11.51 8.04 9.40
N ASP A 192 11.93 9.31 9.46
CA ASP A 192 13.32 9.74 9.39
C ASP A 192 14.08 9.21 8.15
N LEU A 193 13.39 9.16 7.01
CA LEU A 193 13.97 8.79 5.72
C LEU A 193 14.81 9.96 5.18
N LYS A 194 16.06 9.68 4.82
CA LYS A 194 17.03 10.68 4.37
C LYS A 194 17.81 10.22 3.14
N SER A 195 18.53 11.13 2.51
CA SER A 195 19.54 10.78 1.51
C SER A 195 20.53 9.74 2.06
N GLY A 196 20.96 8.81 1.21
CA GLY A 196 21.82 7.68 1.60
C GLY A 196 21.11 6.54 2.34
N ASN A 197 19.80 6.63 2.58
CA ASN A 197 18.98 5.49 3.01
C ASN A 197 18.55 4.64 1.80
N CYS A 198 18.11 3.41 2.06
CA CYS A 198 17.60 2.49 1.05
C CYS A 198 16.27 1.90 1.51
N TRP A 199 15.20 2.12 0.74
CA TRP A 199 13.88 1.53 0.99
C TRP A 199 13.66 0.33 0.07
N LEU A 200 13.49 -0.86 0.64
CA LEU A 200 13.16 -2.06 -0.12
C LEU A 200 11.66 -2.05 -0.49
N ASN A 201 11.37 -2.07 -1.79
CA ASN A 201 10.03 -2.12 -2.35
C ASN A 201 9.72 -3.50 -2.94
N CYS A 202 9.06 -4.33 -2.13
CA CYS A 202 8.49 -5.62 -2.54
C CYS A 202 6.95 -5.56 -2.68
N MET A 203 6.36 -4.37 -2.60
CA MET A 203 4.91 -4.17 -2.67
C MET A 203 4.45 -4.07 -4.13
N PRO A 204 3.20 -4.46 -4.48
CA PRO A 204 2.73 -4.37 -5.86
C PRO A 204 2.64 -2.91 -6.34
N MET A 205 3.09 -2.64 -7.57
CA MET A 205 3.08 -1.29 -8.18
C MET A 205 1.68 -0.84 -8.65
N ALA A 206 0.70 -1.75 -8.70
CA ALA A 206 -0.72 -1.42 -8.92
C ALA A 206 -1.42 -0.84 -7.68
N HIS A 207 -0.76 -0.87 -6.52
CA HIS A 207 -1.30 -0.35 -5.26
C HIS A 207 -0.48 0.84 -4.76
N ILE A 208 -1.15 1.71 -4.00
CA ILE A 208 -0.49 2.88 -3.38
C ILE A 208 0.73 2.49 -2.54
N ALA A 209 0.72 1.30 -1.91
CA ALA A 209 1.81 0.80 -1.08
C ALA A 209 3.13 0.61 -1.84
N GLY A 210 3.09 0.26 -3.13
CA GLY A 210 4.27 0.17 -3.99
C GLY A 210 4.67 1.52 -4.58
N GLN A 211 3.70 2.25 -5.15
CA GLN A 211 3.98 3.52 -5.83
C GLN A 211 4.50 4.61 -4.90
N ILE A 212 3.96 4.71 -3.68
CA ILE A 212 4.34 5.79 -2.75
C ILE A 212 5.79 5.68 -2.28
N ILE A 213 6.40 4.49 -2.31
CA ILE A 213 7.81 4.30 -1.92
C ILE A 213 8.73 5.06 -2.90
N ALA A 214 8.44 4.98 -4.20
CA ALA A 214 9.19 5.74 -5.22
C ALA A 214 9.14 7.23 -4.94
N LEU A 215 7.95 7.75 -4.61
CA LEU A 215 7.76 9.17 -4.31
C LEU A 215 8.46 9.60 -3.01
N ARG A 216 8.43 8.79 -1.97
CA ARG A 216 9.12 9.04 -0.69
C ARG A 216 10.63 9.06 -0.88
N CYS A 217 11.18 8.09 -1.62
CA CYS A 217 12.61 8.07 -1.92
C CYS A 217 13.03 9.31 -2.72
N LEU A 218 12.25 9.64 -3.75
CA LEU A 218 12.47 10.84 -4.56
C LEU A 218 12.46 12.12 -3.72
N ARG A 219 11.50 12.28 -2.80
CA ARG A 219 11.35 13.48 -1.95
C ARG A 219 12.60 13.84 -1.15
N VAL A 220 13.47 12.87 -0.85
CA VAL A 220 14.64 13.06 0.02
C VAL A 220 15.95 12.59 -0.60
N GLY A 221 15.94 12.14 -1.87
CA GLY A 221 17.12 11.58 -2.53
C GLY A 221 17.60 10.24 -1.93
N ALA A 222 16.69 9.41 -1.39
CA ALA A 222 17.01 8.07 -0.92
C ALA A 222 17.01 7.05 -2.07
N ALA A 223 17.67 5.91 -1.90
CA ALA A 223 17.61 4.81 -2.86
C ALA A 223 16.37 3.95 -2.65
N MET A 224 15.88 3.32 -3.72
CA MET A 224 14.87 2.26 -3.67
C MET A 224 15.46 0.95 -4.18
N LEU A 225 15.43 -0.10 -3.36
CA LEU A 225 15.72 -1.47 -3.83
C LEU A 225 14.42 -2.10 -4.34
N LEU A 226 14.28 -2.24 -5.65
CA LEU A 226 13.05 -2.69 -6.30
C LEU A 226 13.09 -4.21 -6.53
N HIS A 227 12.28 -4.95 -5.77
CA HIS A 227 12.08 -6.39 -5.97
C HIS A 227 11.00 -6.66 -6.99
N GLN A 228 10.97 -7.87 -7.56
CA GLN A 228 9.86 -8.32 -8.42
C GLN A 228 8.57 -8.63 -7.64
N GLY A 229 8.70 -8.89 -6.34
CA GLY A 229 7.61 -9.18 -5.43
C GLY A 229 8.17 -9.58 -4.07
N PHE A 230 7.30 -9.99 -3.16
CA PHE A 230 7.73 -10.48 -1.85
C PHE A 230 8.24 -11.92 -1.93
N ASN A 231 9.49 -12.13 -1.57
CA ASN A 231 10.08 -13.43 -1.27
C ASN A 231 10.86 -13.30 0.04
N ALA A 232 10.42 -13.99 1.09
CA ALA A 232 10.96 -13.80 2.44
C ALA A 232 12.48 -14.04 2.51
N ALA A 233 12.98 -15.10 1.87
CA ALA A 233 14.40 -15.44 1.88
C ALA A 233 15.25 -14.37 1.15
N ARG A 234 14.80 -13.93 -0.03
CA ARG A 234 15.48 -12.88 -0.79
C ARG A 234 15.45 -11.53 -0.07
N VAL A 235 14.30 -11.17 0.50
CA VAL A 235 14.16 -9.95 1.31
C VAL A 235 15.12 -9.99 2.50
N TRP A 236 15.22 -11.12 3.19
CA TRP A 236 16.16 -11.27 4.30
C TRP A 236 17.62 -11.15 3.87
N GLU A 237 18.00 -11.81 2.78
CA GLU A 237 19.35 -11.71 2.19
C GLU A 237 19.71 -10.25 1.90
N ASP A 238 18.83 -9.51 1.23
CA ASP A 238 19.08 -8.12 0.89
C ASP A 238 19.06 -7.19 2.12
N ILE A 239 18.24 -7.47 3.14
CA ILE A 239 18.31 -6.76 4.42
C ILE A 239 19.69 -6.92 5.06
N CYS A 240 20.28 -8.11 5.00
CA CYS A 240 21.61 -8.40 5.53
C CYS A 240 22.76 -7.80 4.70
N HIS A 241 22.61 -7.70 3.37
CA HIS A 241 23.74 -7.40 2.48
C HIS A 241 23.66 -6.05 1.76
N GLN A 242 22.49 -5.44 1.61
CA GLN A 242 22.29 -4.23 0.78
C GLN A 242 22.01 -2.94 1.57
N SER A 243 22.40 -2.90 2.85
CA SER A 243 22.20 -1.72 3.73
C SER A 243 20.77 -1.18 3.72
N VAL A 244 19.78 -2.07 3.57
CA VAL A 244 18.36 -1.70 3.61
C VAL A 244 18.06 -1.07 4.95
N SER A 245 17.46 0.12 4.91
CA SER A 245 17.08 0.86 6.12
C SER A 245 15.59 0.96 6.35
N HIS A 246 14.80 0.85 5.29
CA HIS A 246 13.34 0.91 5.35
C HIS A 246 12.73 -0.23 4.54
N ILE A 247 11.64 -0.80 5.05
CA ILE A 247 10.82 -1.75 4.31
C ILE A 247 9.35 -1.57 4.73
N SER A 248 8.45 -1.72 3.77
CA SER A 248 7.00 -1.76 4.03
C SER A 248 6.53 -3.20 3.90
N LEU A 249 5.76 -3.70 4.88
CA LEU A 249 5.22 -5.05 4.88
C LEU A 249 3.76 -5.05 5.36
N VAL A 250 3.06 -6.14 5.06
CA VAL A 250 1.83 -6.50 5.77
C VAL A 250 2.13 -7.53 6.87
N PRO A 251 1.23 -7.77 7.84
CA PRO A 251 1.46 -8.72 8.93
C PRO A 251 1.88 -10.12 8.46
N ALA A 252 1.25 -10.68 7.42
CA ALA A 252 1.62 -12.00 6.90
C ALA A 252 3.05 -12.05 6.35
N MET A 253 3.48 -11.00 5.63
CA MET A 253 4.85 -10.89 5.12
C MET A 253 5.86 -10.75 6.26
N LEU A 254 5.53 -9.99 7.31
CA LEU A 254 6.36 -9.91 8.51
C LEU A 254 6.51 -11.29 9.16
N ALA A 255 5.43 -12.06 9.33
CA ALA A 255 5.49 -13.39 9.89
C ALA A 255 6.46 -14.30 9.10
N SER A 256 6.28 -14.39 7.77
CA SER A 256 7.17 -15.19 6.92
C SER A 256 8.62 -14.71 6.95
N LEU A 257 8.85 -13.40 7.06
CA LEU A 257 10.20 -12.84 7.15
C LEU A 257 10.87 -13.19 8.49
N LEU A 258 10.13 -13.15 9.60
CA LEU A 258 10.64 -13.56 10.92
C LEU A 258 10.90 -15.07 11.01
N ASP A 259 10.25 -15.88 10.19
CA ASP A 259 10.52 -17.32 10.11
C ASP A 259 11.90 -17.61 9.48
N VAL A 260 12.30 -16.81 8.50
CA VAL A 260 13.60 -16.99 7.82
C VAL A 260 14.74 -16.20 8.47
N SER A 261 14.45 -15.15 9.24
CA SER A 261 15.48 -14.21 9.70
C SER A 261 16.42 -14.76 10.79
N GLN A 262 16.10 -15.90 11.42
CA GLN A 262 16.93 -16.64 12.38
C GLN A 262 17.67 -15.77 13.44
N GLY A 263 17.14 -14.58 13.79
CA GLY A 263 17.87 -13.64 14.63
C GLY A 263 17.39 -12.19 14.52
N PRO A 264 18.13 -11.26 15.14
CA PRO A 264 17.80 -9.84 15.13
C PRO A 264 18.04 -9.20 13.77
N SER A 265 17.30 -8.13 13.48
CA SER A 265 17.52 -7.36 12.26
C SER A 265 18.90 -6.67 12.28
N PRO A 266 19.58 -6.53 11.13
CA PRO A 266 20.81 -5.75 11.04
C PRO A 266 20.62 -4.30 11.48
N ALA A 267 21.66 -3.69 12.02
CA ALA A 267 21.63 -2.29 12.49
C ALA A 267 21.33 -1.27 11.38
N SER A 268 21.51 -1.65 10.11
CA SER A 268 21.12 -0.82 8.97
C SER A 268 19.60 -0.67 8.86
N LEU A 269 18.82 -1.67 9.28
CA LEU A 269 17.36 -1.64 9.24
C LEU A 269 16.85 -0.76 10.38
N ARG A 270 16.20 0.34 10.02
CA ARG A 270 15.74 1.39 10.95
C ARG A 270 14.23 1.44 11.08
N VAL A 271 13.50 1.03 10.03
CA VAL A 271 12.04 1.08 9.99
C VAL A 271 11.50 -0.14 9.25
N VAL A 272 10.59 -0.84 9.91
CA VAL A 272 9.72 -1.86 9.30
C VAL A 272 8.29 -1.35 9.43
N LEU A 273 7.81 -0.70 8.38
CA LEU A 273 6.48 -0.09 8.33
C LEU A 273 5.43 -1.17 8.06
N ILE A 274 4.59 -1.46 9.06
CA ILE A 274 3.52 -2.45 8.96
C ILE A 274 2.20 -1.75 8.72
N GLY A 275 1.54 -2.09 7.62
CA GLY A 275 0.24 -1.54 7.26
C GLY A 275 -0.64 -2.53 6.53
N GLY A 276 -1.78 -2.05 6.03
CA GLY A 276 -2.70 -2.84 5.21
C GLY A 276 -3.55 -3.87 5.98
N GLY A 277 -3.30 -4.09 7.27
CA GLY A 277 -4.10 -4.96 8.11
C GLY A 277 -3.68 -4.85 9.58
N PRO A 278 -4.48 -5.41 10.51
CA PRO A 278 -4.16 -5.38 11.92
C PRO A 278 -2.91 -6.21 12.22
N LEU A 279 -1.95 -5.63 12.94
CA LEU A 279 -0.83 -6.37 13.51
C LEU A 279 -1.30 -7.05 14.81
N SER A 280 -1.17 -8.38 14.89
CA SER A 280 -1.51 -9.11 16.11
C SER A 280 -0.49 -8.85 17.21
N THR A 281 -0.93 -8.86 18.47
CA THR A 281 -0.05 -8.72 19.65
C THR A 281 1.05 -9.77 19.65
N VAL A 282 0.73 -11.03 19.32
CA VAL A 282 1.71 -12.13 19.28
C VAL A 282 2.82 -11.87 18.26
N LEU A 283 2.47 -11.39 17.07
CA LEU A 283 3.46 -11.10 16.03
C LEU A 283 4.29 -9.85 16.38
N ALA A 284 3.66 -8.82 16.93
CA ALA A 284 4.35 -7.62 17.42
C ALA A 284 5.38 -7.96 18.51
N GLU A 285 4.99 -8.79 19.49
CA GLU A 285 5.88 -9.25 20.55
C GLU A 285 7.02 -10.12 20.01
N ARG A 286 6.75 -11.01 19.05
CA ARG A 286 7.80 -11.80 18.39
C ARG A 286 8.83 -10.90 17.71
N ALA A 287 8.38 -9.92 16.93
CA ALA A 287 9.26 -8.96 16.25
C ALA A 287 10.07 -8.14 17.26
N HIS A 288 9.41 -7.64 18.33
CA HIS A 288 10.06 -6.86 19.38
C HIS A 288 11.12 -7.67 20.15
N ARG A 289 10.85 -8.94 20.50
CA ARG A 289 11.85 -9.83 21.13
C ARG A 289 13.07 -10.05 20.25
N LEU A 290 12.89 -10.05 18.94
CA LEU A 290 13.97 -10.14 17.96
C LEU A 290 14.60 -8.76 17.67
N GLY A 291 14.20 -7.68 18.34
CA GLY A 291 14.78 -6.35 18.16
C GLY A 291 14.45 -5.69 16.82
N TRP A 292 13.35 -6.08 16.17
CA TRP A 292 12.93 -5.49 14.90
C TRP A 292 12.30 -4.10 15.11
N PRO A 293 12.67 -3.08 14.31
CA PRO A 293 12.20 -1.71 14.48
C PRO A 293 10.82 -1.51 13.83
N ILE A 294 9.79 -2.09 14.44
CA ILE A 294 8.43 -2.06 13.92
C ILE A 294 7.80 -0.67 14.08
N VAL A 295 7.20 -0.17 13.01
CA VAL A 295 6.28 0.97 13.03
C VAL A 295 4.93 0.49 12.53
N VAL A 296 3.91 0.51 13.39
CA VAL A 296 2.54 0.18 12.98
C VAL A 296 1.92 1.40 12.33
N SER A 297 1.11 1.17 11.29
CA SER A 297 0.45 2.25 10.56
C SER A 297 -0.99 1.94 10.22
N TYR A 298 -1.77 3.01 10.12
CA TYR A 298 -3.08 3.02 9.50
C TYR A 298 -3.14 4.04 8.37
N GLY A 299 -3.87 3.65 7.33
CA GLY A 299 -3.83 4.33 6.06
C GLY A 299 -4.40 3.48 4.93
N MET A 300 -4.76 4.14 3.84
CA MET A 300 -5.37 3.53 2.66
C MET A 300 -5.09 4.35 1.41
N SER A 301 -5.64 3.92 0.27
CA SER A 301 -5.47 4.65 -0.99
C SER A 301 -5.99 6.08 -0.88
N GLU A 302 -7.14 6.26 -0.22
CA GLU A 302 -7.82 7.55 -0.03
C GLU A 302 -7.03 8.56 0.83
N THR A 303 -5.98 8.12 1.51
CA THR A 303 -5.11 8.99 2.34
C THR A 303 -3.70 9.11 1.76
N GLY A 304 -3.51 8.68 0.50
CA GLY A 304 -2.20 8.64 -0.13
C GLY A 304 -1.23 7.66 0.55
N SER A 305 -1.74 6.59 1.17
CA SER A 305 -1.06 5.66 2.11
C SER A 305 -1.17 6.07 3.58
N LEU A 306 -0.08 6.48 4.22
CA LEU A 306 0.07 6.61 5.67
C LEU A 306 -0.62 7.86 6.23
N CYS A 307 -1.46 7.71 7.26
CA CYS A 307 -2.10 8.86 7.94
C CYS A 307 -1.98 8.84 9.47
N VAL A 308 -1.87 7.64 10.07
CA VAL A 308 -1.74 7.43 11.52
C VAL A 308 -0.64 6.40 11.73
N ALA A 309 0.22 6.61 12.73
CA ALA A 309 1.33 5.69 13.00
C ALA A 309 1.73 5.63 14.47
N ASP A 310 2.33 4.51 14.85
CA ASP A 310 2.98 4.30 16.13
C ASP A 310 4.37 3.69 15.91
N ASN A 311 5.42 4.43 16.28
CA ASN A 311 6.82 4.00 16.25
C ASN A 311 7.32 3.54 17.64
N THR A 312 6.43 3.45 18.64
CA THR A 312 6.77 3.05 20.01
C THR A 312 6.47 1.58 20.29
N VAL A 313 6.36 0.77 19.22
CA VAL A 313 5.98 -0.64 19.31
C VAL A 313 6.89 -1.38 20.29
N ARG A 314 6.27 -1.84 21.36
CA ARG A 314 6.89 -2.48 22.51
C ARG A 314 6.20 -3.80 22.83
N ALA A 315 6.82 -4.62 23.67
CA ALA A 315 6.14 -5.77 24.26
C ALA A 315 4.79 -5.33 24.87
N GLY A 316 3.71 -6.06 24.59
CA GLY A 316 2.36 -5.73 25.04
C GLY A 316 1.60 -4.70 24.17
N LEU A 317 1.98 -4.49 22.90
CA LEU A 317 1.16 -3.73 21.95
C LEU A 317 -0.23 -4.38 21.82
N ASP A 318 -1.27 -3.62 22.14
CA ASP A 318 -2.64 -4.09 22.00
C ASP A 318 -3.04 -4.11 20.51
N ALA A 319 -3.63 -5.23 20.08
CA ALA A 319 -3.99 -5.46 18.69
C ALA A 319 -4.98 -4.37 18.22
N GLY A 320 -4.66 -3.76 17.08
CA GLY A 320 -5.48 -2.71 16.47
C GLY A 320 -5.15 -1.29 16.92
N VAL A 321 -4.32 -1.05 17.95
CA VAL A 321 -3.80 0.30 18.22
C VAL A 321 -2.80 0.66 17.13
N VAL A 322 -3.08 1.74 16.40
CA VAL A 322 -2.33 2.17 15.21
C VAL A 322 -1.62 3.50 15.42
N GLY A 323 -1.84 4.16 16.56
CA GLY A 323 -1.06 5.31 17.03
C GLY A 323 -1.77 6.64 16.88
N MET A 324 -0.98 7.68 16.62
CA MET A 324 -1.46 9.07 16.55
C MET A 324 -1.54 9.55 15.10
N PRO A 325 -2.47 10.47 14.77
CA PRO A 325 -2.47 11.15 13.49
C PRO A 325 -1.12 11.80 13.20
N LEU A 326 -0.63 11.64 11.97
CA LEU A 326 0.55 12.36 11.53
C LEU A 326 0.26 13.86 11.37
N GLU A 327 1.31 14.67 11.33
CA GLU A 327 1.19 16.12 11.11
C GLU A 327 0.38 16.44 9.85
N GLY A 328 -0.61 17.33 9.98
CA GLY A 328 -1.51 17.69 8.88
C GLY A 328 -2.66 16.71 8.63
N PHE A 329 -2.78 15.64 9.42
CA PHE A 329 -3.97 14.79 9.46
C PHE A 329 -4.81 15.05 10.70
N GLU A 330 -6.11 15.04 10.50
CA GLU A 330 -7.11 15.04 11.55
C GLU A 330 -7.89 13.73 11.48
N VAL A 331 -8.14 13.15 12.66
CA VAL A 331 -8.92 11.92 12.81
C VAL A 331 -10.07 12.21 13.76
N ALA A 332 -11.28 11.84 13.35
CA ALA A 332 -12.48 11.92 14.16
C ALA A 332 -13.27 10.63 14.07
N LEU A 333 -14.22 10.44 14.98
CA LEU A 333 -15.18 9.34 14.93
C LEU A 333 -16.57 9.90 14.65
N SER A 334 -17.30 9.31 13.69
CA SER A 334 -18.67 9.72 13.41
C SER A 334 -19.61 9.33 14.55
N GLN A 335 -20.67 10.11 14.73
CA GLN A 335 -21.71 9.82 15.72
C GLN A 335 -22.74 8.81 15.18
N THR A 336 -22.94 8.78 13.86
CA THR A 336 -23.90 7.89 13.18
C THR A 336 -23.41 7.55 11.77
N PRO A 337 -23.15 6.27 11.44
CA PRO A 337 -23.05 5.11 12.35
C PRO A 337 -21.91 5.28 13.35
N ALA A 338 -22.21 5.18 14.65
CA ALA A 338 -21.27 5.51 15.71
C ALA A 338 -19.92 4.78 15.56
N GLY A 339 -18.83 5.53 15.66
CA GLY A 339 -17.47 4.99 15.66
C GLY A 339 -16.84 4.82 14.28
N ARG A 340 -17.45 5.24 13.17
CA ARG A 340 -16.73 5.25 11.88
C ARG A 340 -15.59 6.24 11.91
N ILE A 341 -14.42 5.80 11.46
CA ILE A 341 -13.24 6.65 11.38
C ILE A 341 -13.47 7.67 10.25
N ARG A 342 -13.23 8.95 10.56
CA ARG A 342 -13.25 10.06 9.61
C ARG A 342 -11.87 10.67 9.55
N LEU A 343 -11.40 10.95 8.34
CA LEU A 343 -10.06 11.44 8.06
C LEU A 343 -10.13 12.74 7.26
N ARG A 344 -9.32 13.72 7.64
CA ARG A 344 -9.15 14.99 6.90
C ARG A 344 -7.68 15.36 6.88
N GLY A 345 -7.21 15.98 5.80
CA GLY A 345 -5.83 16.44 5.67
C GLY A 345 -5.44 16.66 4.21
N ALA A 346 -4.31 17.33 4.00
CA ALA A 346 -3.85 17.68 2.64
C ALA A 346 -3.53 16.45 1.76
N ALA A 347 -3.22 15.31 2.38
CA ALA A 347 -2.94 14.05 1.70
C ALA A 347 -4.19 13.19 1.42
N VAL A 348 -5.38 13.60 1.91
CA VAL A 348 -6.64 12.93 1.59
C VAL A 348 -7.02 13.19 0.14
N MET A 349 -7.49 12.16 -0.56
CA MET A 349 -7.85 12.15 -1.98
C MET A 349 -8.70 13.33 -2.43
N ALA A 350 -8.70 13.63 -3.72
CA ALA A 350 -9.64 14.57 -4.31
C ALA A 350 -11.08 14.03 -4.40
N GLY A 351 -11.25 12.71 -4.31
CA GLY A 351 -12.52 11.99 -4.46
C GLY A 351 -12.37 10.77 -5.35
N TYR A 352 -13.47 10.06 -5.56
CA TYR A 352 -13.51 8.93 -6.48
C TYR A 352 -13.62 9.39 -7.94
N VAL A 353 -13.04 8.61 -8.86
CA VAL A 353 -12.86 8.98 -10.25
C VAL A 353 -14.20 9.23 -10.97
N ASN A 354 -14.18 10.21 -11.86
CA ASN A 354 -15.26 10.55 -12.78
C ASN A 354 -14.65 11.03 -14.11
N SER A 355 -15.46 11.13 -15.16
CA SER A 355 -14.99 11.41 -16.52
C SER A 355 -14.42 12.81 -16.71
N GLN A 356 -14.66 13.72 -15.77
CA GLN A 356 -14.16 15.10 -15.81
C GLN A 356 -12.88 15.28 -14.99
N LEU A 357 -12.47 14.28 -14.19
CA LEU A 357 -11.39 14.36 -13.21
C LEU A 357 -11.51 15.55 -12.23
N ASN A 358 -12.73 16.05 -12.03
CA ASN A 358 -13.02 17.02 -10.99
C ASN A 358 -13.08 16.32 -9.63
N PRO A 359 -12.89 17.03 -8.49
CA PRO A 359 -13.09 16.46 -7.16
C PRO A 359 -14.39 15.66 -7.12
N GLY A 360 -14.24 14.35 -6.88
CA GLY A 360 -15.35 13.41 -7.00
C GLY A 360 -16.10 13.23 -5.69
N ASP A 361 -17.03 12.28 -5.69
CA ASP A 361 -17.71 11.85 -4.47
C ASP A 361 -16.73 11.21 -3.47
N GLY A 362 -17.17 11.07 -2.22
CA GLY A 362 -16.44 10.39 -1.15
C GLY A 362 -15.98 11.31 -0.03
N LEU A 363 -15.97 12.62 -0.24
CA LEU A 363 -15.71 13.60 0.81
C LEU A 363 -16.99 14.33 1.22
N GLN A 364 -17.14 14.60 2.51
CA GLN A 364 -18.20 15.43 3.08
C GLN A 364 -17.57 16.54 3.93
N GLN A 365 -17.69 17.79 3.48
CA GLN A 365 -17.09 18.95 4.16
C GLN A 365 -15.56 18.76 4.42
N GLY A 366 -14.86 18.17 3.45
CA GLY A 366 -13.42 17.88 3.52
C GLY A 366 -13.05 16.64 4.34
N TRP A 367 -14.03 15.93 4.92
CA TRP A 367 -13.81 14.68 5.62
C TRP A 367 -14.11 13.48 4.74
N PHE A 368 -13.18 12.54 4.69
CA PHE A 368 -13.41 11.21 4.19
C PHE A 368 -13.91 10.31 5.33
N GLU A 369 -15.11 9.74 5.19
CA GLU A 369 -15.60 8.73 6.14
C GLU A 369 -15.24 7.34 5.65
N THR A 370 -14.50 6.57 6.45
CA THR A 370 -14.00 5.26 6.06
C THR A 370 -15.04 4.15 6.31
N GLY A 371 -14.75 2.98 5.76
CA GLY A 371 -15.46 1.75 6.10
C GLY A 371 -15.10 1.17 7.47
N ASP A 372 -14.10 1.74 8.14
CA ASP A 372 -13.51 1.19 9.36
C ASP A 372 -14.11 1.83 10.61
N LEU A 373 -14.26 1.03 11.65
CA LEU A 373 -14.66 1.47 12.98
C LEU A 373 -13.43 1.65 13.87
N GLY A 374 -13.48 2.66 14.73
CA GLY A 374 -12.41 2.93 15.67
C GLY A 374 -12.88 3.52 16.99
N GLU A 375 -11.93 3.57 17.91
CA GLU A 375 -12.06 4.21 19.21
C GLU A 375 -10.73 4.89 19.56
N PHE A 376 -10.77 5.88 20.45
CA PHE A 376 -9.57 6.46 21.04
C PHE A 376 -9.33 5.85 22.41
N ASP A 377 -8.08 5.46 22.69
CA ASP A 377 -7.71 5.04 24.04
C ASP A 377 -7.51 6.24 24.98
N GLU A 378 -7.23 5.98 26.26
CA GLU A 378 -7.00 7.02 27.27
C GLU A 378 -5.81 7.94 26.93
N ALA A 379 -4.87 7.47 26.10
CA ALA A 379 -3.73 8.24 25.62
C ALA A 379 -4.03 9.00 24.32
N GLY A 380 -5.27 8.95 23.82
CA GLY A 380 -5.70 9.59 22.59
C GLY A 380 -5.25 8.88 21.31
N ARG A 381 -4.70 7.67 21.41
CA ARG A 381 -4.28 6.88 20.24
C ARG A 381 -5.48 6.22 19.58
N LEU A 382 -5.47 6.20 18.26
CA LEU A 382 -6.48 5.52 17.48
C LEU A 382 -6.30 4.00 17.59
N ARG A 383 -7.39 3.32 17.89
CA ARG A 383 -7.56 1.87 17.70
C ARG A 383 -8.55 1.61 16.57
N VAL A 384 -8.17 0.75 15.65
CA VAL A 384 -9.07 0.19 14.64
C VAL A 384 -9.71 -1.08 15.21
N VAL A 385 -11.03 -1.07 15.34
CA VAL A 385 -11.81 -2.17 15.93
C VAL A 385 -12.22 -3.20 14.88
N GLY A 386 -12.41 -2.75 13.64
CA GLY A 386 -12.79 -3.61 12.52
C GLY A 386 -13.42 -2.81 11.40
N ARG A 387 -14.12 -3.50 10.51
CA ARG A 387 -14.88 -2.90 9.42
C ARG A 387 -16.37 -2.99 9.67
N ALA A 388 -17.09 -1.94 9.29
CA ALA A 388 -18.54 -1.83 9.50
C ALA A 388 -19.34 -2.76 8.56
N ASP A 389 -18.80 -3.05 7.38
CA ASP A 389 -19.36 -3.96 6.38
C ASP A 389 -18.95 -5.43 6.58
N ASP A 390 -17.89 -5.70 7.35
CA ASP A 390 -17.47 -7.06 7.73
C ASP A 390 -18.15 -7.53 9.04
N VAL A 391 -19.11 -6.76 9.57
CA VAL A 391 -19.84 -7.13 10.78
C VAL A 391 -20.71 -8.35 10.51
N LEU A 392 -20.47 -9.42 11.27
CA LEU A 392 -21.35 -10.57 11.34
C LEU A 392 -22.39 -10.34 12.42
N VAL A 393 -23.67 -10.48 12.08
CA VAL A 393 -24.75 -10.52 13.08
C VAL A 393 -24.93 -11.97 13.54
N SER A 394 -24.57 -12.25 14.79
CA SER A 394 -24.75 -13.56 15.42
C SER A 394 -25.52 -13.41 16.73
N GLY A 395 -26.71 -14.00 16.82
CA GLY A 395 -27.53 -13.97 18.04
C GLY A 395 -27.91 -12.56 18.49
N GLY A 396 -28.17 -11.65 17.55
CA GLY A 396 -28.48 -10.24 17.83
C GLY A 396 -27.26 -9.40 18.24
N SER A 397 -26.04 -9.94 18.18
CA SER A 397 -24.80 -9.18 18.42
C SER A 397 -24.05 -8.92 17.12
N ASN A 398 -23.53 -7.70 16.98
CA ASN A 398 -22.56 -7.34 15.95
C ASN A 398 -21.17 -7.86 16.34
N ILE A 399 -20.59 -8.69 15.49
CA ILE A 399 -19.31 -9.35 15.72
C ILE A 399 -18.35 -8.99 14.60
N HIS A 400 -17.20 -8.45 14.97
CA HIS A 400 -16.11 -8.22 14.04
C HIS A 400 -15.22 -9.48 13.97
N PRO A 401 -15.10 -10.14 12.80
CA PRO A 401 -14.25 -11.32 12.66
C PRO A 401 -12.81 -11.06 13.10
N ALA A 402 -12.25 -9.90 12.75
CA ALA A 402 -10.88 -9.50 13.12
C ALA A 402 -10.65 -9.46 14.64
N LEU A 403 -11.67 -9.10 15.43
CA LEU A 403 -11.59 -9.15 16.89
C LEU A 403 -11.53 -10.59 17.39
N VAL A 404 -12.36 -11.48 16.83
CA VAL A 404 -12.35 -12.91 17.19
C VAL A 404 -11.01 -13.55 16.81
N GLU A 405 -10.52 -13.26 15.61
CA GLU A 405 -9.21 -13.71 15.11
C GLU A 405 -8.07 -13.27 16.04
N SER A 406 -8.03 -12.00 16.43
CA SER A 406 -6.96 -11.48 17.30
C SER A 406 -6.98 -12.08 18.71
N LEU A 407 -8.16 -12.41 19.23
CA LEU A 407 -8.30 -13.10 20.51
C LEU A 407 -7.89 -14.57 20.41
N LEU A 408 -8.30 -15.28 19.36
CA LEU A 408 -7.92 -16.68 19.14
C LEU A 408 -6.42 -16.86 18.96
N LEU A 409 -5.74 -15.92 18.29
CA LEU A 409 -4.28 -15.94 18.11
C LEU A 409 -3.48 -15.94 19.41
N LYS A 410 -4.11 -15.69 20.57
CA LYS A 410 -3.47 -15.84 21.89
C LYS A 410 -3.36 -17.31 22.34
N CYS A 411 -4.01 -18.24 21.65
CA CYS A 411 -3.95 -19.66 21.94
C CYS A 411 -2.63 -20.28 21.45
N GLN A 412 -1.92 -20.99 22.34
CA GLN A 412 -0.65 -21.64 21.98
C GLN A 412 -0.88 -22.75 20.95
N GLY A 413 -0.03 -22.79 19.90
CA GLY A 413 -0.14 -23.76 18.81
C GLY A 413 -1.04 -23.31 17.66
N LEU A 414 -1.62 -22.10 17.74
CA LEU A 414 -2.32 -21.44 16.64
C LEU A 414 -1.37 -20.47 15.91
N GLU A 415 -1.20 -20.63 14.61
CA GLU A 415 -0.29 -19.80 13.79
C GLU A 415 -1.05 -18.74 13.00
N GLN A 416 -2.15 -19.13 12.36
CA GLN A 416 -3.02 -18.24 11.60
C GLN A 416 -4.48 -18.62 11.81
N VAL A 417 -5.38 -17.64 11.72
CA VAL A 417 -6.82 -17.88 11.78
C VAL A 417 -7.57 -16.86 10.94
N GLY A 418 -8.61 -17.33 10.25
CA GLY A 418 -9.60 -16.52 9.55
C GLY A 418 -11.00 -16.89 10.02
N VAL A 419 -11.78 -15.89 10.44
CA VAL A 419 -13.15 -16.09 10.91
C VAL A 419 -14.13 -15.62 9.84
N ILE A 420 -15.10 -16.48 9.53
CA ILE A 420 -16.22 -16.17 8.63
C ILE A 420 -17.55 -16.47 9.32
N GLY A 421 -18.62 -15.83 8.84
CA GLY A 421 -19.98 -16.22 9.16
C GLY A 421 -20.52 -17.17 8.10
N LYS A 422 -21.08 -18.31 8.53
CA LYS A 422 -21.97 -19.14 7.71
C LYS A 422 -23.42 -18.90 8.14
N ASP A 423 -24.34 -18.90 7.18
CA ASP A 423 -25.76 -18.68 7.48
C ASP A 423 -26.29 -19.73 8.45
N ASP A 424 -27.05 -19.25 9.43
CA ASP A 424 -27.60 -20.06 10.51
C ASP A 424 -29.02 -19.59 10.85
N PRO A 425 -30.04 -20.46 10.78
CA PRO A 425 -31.44 -20.08 11.03
C PRO A 425 -31.71 -19.53 12.44
N LEU A 426 -30.91 -19.91 13.44
CA LEU A 426 -31.10 -19.49 14.82
C LEU A 426 -30.29 -18.24 15.16
N TRP A 427 -29.08 -18.13 14.61
CA TRP A 427 -28.14 -17.08 14.98
C TRP A 427 -28.02 -15.96 13.93
N GLY A 428 -28.61 -16.12 12.74
CA GLY A 428 -28.32 -15.29 11.57
C GLY A 428 -27.02 -15.77 10.92
N HIS A 429 -25.89 -15.58 11.60
CA HIS A 429 -24.64 -16.23 11.24
C HIS A 429 -24.07 -17.05 12.39
N ARG A 430 -23.63 -18.28 12.11
CA ARG A 430 -22.71 -19.03 12.97
C ARG A 430 -21.27 -18.69 12.59
N LEU A 431 -20.44 -18.42 13.60
CA LEU A 431 -19.03 -18.13 13.42
C LEU A 431 -18.24 -19.42 13.16
N VAL A 432 -17.43 -19.43 12.10
CA VAL A 432 -16.53 -20.54 11.74
C VAL A 432 -15.10 -20.02 11.69
N ALA A 433 -14.18 -20.68 12.39
CA ALA A 433 -12.77 -20.35 12.43
C ALA A 433 -11.95 -21.34 11.59
N TYR A 434 -11.41 -20.88 10.46
CA TYR A 434 -10.43 -21.63 9.68
C TYR A 434 -9.04 -21.31 10.21
N TYR A 435 -8.21 -22.31 10.46
CA TYR A 435 -6.93 -22.07 11.11
C TYR A 435 -5.79 -22.95 10.62
N VAL A 436 -4.57 -22.42 10.78
CA VAL A 436 -3.30 -23.12 10.57
C VAL A 436 -2.58 -23.18 11.92
N GLY A 437 -2.02 -24.33 12.26
CA GLY A 437 -1.29 -24.53 13.51
C GLY A 437 -1.22 -26.00 13.90
N THR A 438 -0.52 -26.29 15.00
CA THR A 438 -0.33 -27.64 15.56
C THR A 438 -1.43 -28.05 16.54
N ILE A 439 -2.29 -27.11 16.94
CA ILE A 439 -3.39 -27.33 17.88
C ILE A 439 -4.55 -28.13 17.26
N SER A 440 -5.14 -29.06 18.03
CA SER A 440 -6.35 -29.79 17.61
C SER A 440 -7.60 -28.90 17.69
N ALA A 441 -8.60 -29.19 16.88
CA ALA A 441 -9.85 -28.42 16.86
C ALA A 441 -10.55 -28.44 18.23
N GLU A 442 -10.57 -29.59 18.91
CA GLU A 442 -11.19 -29.74 20.23
C GLU A 442 -10.45 -28.93 21.31
N THR A 443 -9.12 -28.85 21.21
CA THR A 443 -8.29 -28.09 22.14
C THR A 443 -8.51 -26.59 21.94
N LEU A 444 -8.56 -26.14 20.69
CA LEU A 444 -8.84 -24.74 20.35
C LEU A 444 -10.27 -24.33 20.75
N GLU A 445 -11.25 -25.20 20.52
CA GLU A 445 -12.63 -24.99 20.98
C GLU A 445 -12.71 -24.88 22.50
N THR A 446 -12.05 -25.79 23.22
CA THR A 446 -12.00 -25.77 24.69
C THR A 446 -11.35 -24.49 25.20
N TRP A 447 -10.25 -24.06 24.57
CA TRP A 447 -9.59 -22.80 24.90
C TRP A 447 -10.51 -21.60 24.65
N ALA A 448 -11.19 -21.56 23.50
CA ALA A 448 -12.11 -20.48 23.16
C ALA A 448 -13.29 -20.40 24.12
N ARG A 449 -13.81 -21.55 24.57
CA ARG A 449 -14.88 -21.63 25.57
C ARG A 449 -14.46 -21.06 26.92
N THR A 450 -13.19 -21.22 27.30
CA THR A 450 -12.66 -20.71 28.57
C THR A 450 -12.28 -19.23 28.50
N ASN A 451 -11.74 -18.78 27.35
CA ASN A 451 -11.09 -17.46 27.25
C ASN A 451 -11.90 -16.40 26.49
N LEU A 452 -12.91 -16.78 25.71
CA LEU A 452 -13.72 -15.83 24.96
C LEU A 452 -15.12 -15.65 25.59
N PRO A 453 -15.68 -14.43 25.55
CA PRO A 453 -17.09 -14.20 25.81
C PRO A 453 -17.98 -15.08 24.91
N GLY A 454 -19.10 -15.57 25.44
CA GLY A 454 -19.99 -16.52 24.74
C GLY A 454 -20.36 -16.10 23.31
N LYS A 455 -20.64 -14.81 23.11
CA LYS A 455 -20.98 -14.25 21.79
C LYS A 455 -19.84 -14.28 20.78
N LEU A 456 -18.58 -14.22 21.21
CA LEU A 456 -17.41 -14.20 20.32
C LEU A 456 -16.85 -15.58 20.00
N ARG A 457 -17.45 -16.66 20.53
CA ARG A 457 -16.96 -18.03 20.34
C ARG A 457 -17.33 -18.56 18.95
N PRO A 458 -16.35 -18.95 18.11
CA PRO A 458 -16.64 -19.79 16.95
C PRO A 458 -17.38 -21.06 17.37
N ARG A 459 -18.30 -21.50 16.52
CA ARG A 459 -19.08 -22.74 16.69
C ARG A 459 -18.47 -23.92 15.95
N GLU A 460 -17.51 -23.64 15.06
CA GLU A 460 -16.87 -24.62 14.21
C GLU A 460 -15.40 -24.18 14.00
N PHE A 461 -14.49 -25.14 14.08
CA PHE A 461 -13.05 -24.94 13.94
C PHE A 461 -12.52 -25.89 12.86
N CYS A 462 -12.01 -25.32 11.77
CA CYS A 462 -11.56 -26.07 10.60
C CYS A 462 -10.06 -25.89 10.40
N GLN A 463 -9.28 -26.95 10.61
CA GLN A 463 -7.85 -26.90 10.31
C GLN A 463 -7.62 -26.96 8.80
N VAL A 464 -6.84 -26.02 8.27
CA VAL A 464 -6.47 -25.95 6.85
C VAL A 464 -4.95 -25.96 6.69
N LYS A 465 -4.47 -26.33 5.50
CA LYS A 465 -3.03 -26.29 5.19
C LYS A 465 -2.49 -24.87 5.09
N SER A 466 -3.31 -23.95 4.57
CA SER A 466 -3.00 -22.53 4.43
C SER A 466 -4.29 -21.72 4.34
N LEU A 467 -4.25 -20.46 4.75
CA LEU A 467 -5.34 -19.51 4.49
C LEU A 467 -5.15 -18.85 3.12
N PRO A 468 -6.23 -18.59 2.36
CA PRO A 468 -6.14 -17.84 1.12
C PRO A 468 -5.78 -16.39 1.43
N LEU A 469 -4.72 -15.88 0.80
CA LEU A 469 -4.25 -14.52 0.92
C LEU A 469 -4.34 -13.81 -0.43
N THR A 470 -4.73 -12.54 -0.41
CA THR A 470 -4.58 -11.62 -1.54
C THR A 470 -3.09 -11.39 -1.88
N ARG A 471 -2.80 -10.79 -3.03
CA ARG A 471 -1.41 -10.37 -3.40
C ARG A 471 -0.78 -9.40 -2.40
N LEU A 472 -1.61 -8.64 -1.70
CA LEU A 472 -1.19 -7.79 -0.59
C LEU A 472 -0.94 -8.57 0.70
N GLY A 473 -1.05 -9.91 0.71
CA GLY A 473 -0.87 -10.75 1.89
C GLY A 473 -1.98 -10.64 2.93
N LYS A 474 -3.12 -10.02 2.59
CA LYS A 474 -4.32 -9.95 3.46
C LYS A 474 -5.19 -11.19 3.28
N LEU A 475 -5.88 -11.64 4.33
CA LEU A 475 -6.84 -12.74 4.25
C LEU A 475 -7.94 -12.46 3.20
N ASP A 476 -8.09 -13.35 2.23
CA ASP A 476 -9.16 -13.32 1.24
C ASP A 476 -10.38 -14.09 1.77
N ARG A 477 -11.28 -13.36 2.44
CA ARG A 477 -12.51 -13.94 3.01
C ARG A 477 -13.50 -14.43 1.96
N LYS A 478 -13.43 -13.93 0.73
CA LYS A 478 -14.32 -14.38 -0.35
C LYS A 478 -13.87 -15.75 -0.84
N ALA A 479 -12.57 -15.92 -1.07
CA ALA A 479 -11.99 -17.23 -1.37
C ALA A 479 -12.25 -18.23 -0.23
N LEU A 480 -12.03 -17.80 1.02
CA LEU A 480 -12.26 -18.66 2.19
C LEU A 480 -13.73 -19.10 2.35
N LYS A 481 -14.69 -18.26 1.95
CA LYS A 481 -16.13 -18.62 1.92
C LYS A 481 -16.50 -19.53 0.76
N ALA A 482 -15.79 -19.45 -0.37
CA ALA A 482 -16.08 -20.27 -1.54
C ALA A 482 -15.60 -21.73 -1.36
N ASP A 483 -14.51 -21.93 -0.62
CA ASP A 483 -13.95 -23.24 -0.29
C ASP A 483 -14.65 -23.94 0.90
N SER A 484 -15.69 -23.31 1.48
CA SER A 484 -16.28 -23.68 2.78
C SER A 484 -17.65 -24.34 2.75
#